data_AF-A0A5C6B553-F1
#
_entry.id   AF-A0A5C6B553-F1
#
_cell.length_a   1.000
_cell.length_b   1.000
_cell.length_c   1.000
_cell.angle_alpha   90.00
_cell.angle_beta   90.00
_cell.angle_gamma   90.00
#
_symmetry.space_group_name_H-M   'P 1'
#
loop_
_entity.id
_entity.type
_entity.pdbx_description
1 polymer ?
#
loop_
_entity_poly.entity_id
_entity_poly.type
_entity_poly.pdbx_seq_one_letter_code
_entity_poly.pdbx_strand_id
1 'polypeptide(L)'
;MIENKDHAPRYRPVQATAIGCFFALVVAFVTAVLLLLNGSLVLALLNRVAKDLPMWMRRPGFLQFALFSLPVVLVVLEWILFDYLRSLFRKREMDTEG
;
A
#
# COMPACT_ATOMS: atom_id res chain seq x y z
N MET A 1 3.13 53.39 3.15
CA MET A 1 3.04 52.32 2.14
C MET A 1 4.21 51.38 2.39
N ILE A 2 4.00 50.29 3.15
CA ILE A 2 5.02 49.27 3.38
C ILE A 2 4.35 47.95 3.06
N GLU A 3 4.51 47.50 1.83
CA GLU A 3 4.10 46.17 1.39
C GLU A 3 5.11 45.17 1.95
N ASN A 4 4.75 44.52 3.05
CA ASN A 4 5.50 43.39 3.60
C ASN A 4 5.20 42.14 2.75
N LYS A 5 5.80 42.08 1.56
CA LYS A 5 5.96 40.86 0.79
C LYS A 5 7.25 40.22 1.29
N ASP A 6 7.15 39.15 2.09
CA ASP A 6 8.11 38.03 2.10
C ASP A 6 7.84 37.09 3.28
N HIS A 7 6.72 36.37 3.26
CA HIS A 7 6.51 35.16 4.07
C HIS A 7 6.25 33.95 3.16
N ALA A 8 7.07 33.78 2.13
CA ALA A 8 7.16 32.49 1.46
C ALA A 8 7.99 31.55 2.37
N PRO A 9 7.45 30.41 2.85
CA PRO A 9 8.25 29.45 3.60
C PRO A 9 9.37 28.94 2.69
N ARG A 10 10.62 29.37 2.94
CA ARG A 10 11.80 28.74 2.33
C ARG A 10 11.91 27.33 2.86
N TYR A 11 11.30 26.36 2.18
CA TYR A 11 11.60 24.96 2.41
C TYR A 11 13.08 24.74 2.12
N ARG A 12 13.87 24.53 3.17
CA ARG A 12 15.28 24.18 2.99
C ARG A 12 15.33 22.78 2.37
N PRO A 13 16.13 22.55 1.32
CA PRO A 13 16.15 21.27 0.60
C PRO A 13 16.35 20.07 1.53
N VAL A 14 17.13 20.25 2.61
CA VAL A 14 17.35 19.24 3.67
C VAL A 14 16.06 18.82 4.37
N GLN A 15 15.12 19.75 4.63
CA GLN A 15 13.84 19.43 5.26
C GLN A 15 12.92 18.67 4.29
N ALA A 16 12.88 19.06 3.02
CA ALA A 16 12.11 18.35 2.00
C ALA A 16 12.60 16.90 1.81
N THR A 17 13.92 16.69 1.78
CA THR A 17 14.52 15.34 1.72
C THR A 17 14.21 14.51 2.96
N ALA A 18 14.29 15.10 4.16
CA ALA A 18 13.97 14.40 5.40
C ALA A 18 12.50 13.94 5.46
N ILE A 19 11.57 14.79 5.04
CA ILE A 19 10.14 14.46 4.97
C ILE A 19 9.89 13.32 3.97
N GLY A 20 10.50 13.40 2.78
CA GLY A 20 10.37 12.35 1.77
C GLY A 20 10.92 10.99 2.24
N CYS A 21 12.08 10.99 2.92
CA CYS A 21 12.68 9.79 3.48
C CYS A 21 11.79 9.17 4.58
N PHE A 22 11.33 9.98 5.53
CA PHE A 22 10.42 9.51 6.58
C PHE A 22 9.13 8.94 5.99
N PHE A 23 8.53 9.61 5.01
CA PHE A 23 7.34 9.12 4.31
C PHE A 23 7.61 7.77 3.62
N ALA A 24 8.73 7.64 2.90
CA ALA A 24 9.11 6.39 2.26
C ALA A 24 9.29 5.24 3.27
N LEU A 25 9.89 5.52 4.44
CA LEU A 25 10.03 4.53 5.52
C LEU A 25 8.68 4.10 6.08
N VAL A 26 7.76 5.04 6.33
CA VAL A 26 6.41 4.74 6.79
C VAL A 26 5.67 3.89 5.76
N VAL A 27 5.75 4.26 4.48
CA VAL A 27 5.14 3.50 3.38
C VAL A 27 5.70 2.09 3.28
N ALA A 28 7.03 1.94 3.37
CA ALA A 28 7.69 0.63 3.35
C ALA A 28 7.26 -0.23 4.55
N PHE A 29 7.19 0.36 5.74
CA PHE A 29 6.74 -0.31 6.95
C PHE A 29 5.29 -0.77 6.85
N VAL A 30 4.37 0.10 6.40
CA VAL A 30 2.97 -0.25 6.19
C VAL A 30 2.83 -1.38 5.16
N THR A 31 3.58 -1.31 4.06
CA THR A 31 3.59 -2.36 3.03
C THR A 31 4.08 -3.70 3.59
N ALA A 32 5.12 -3.68 4.43
CA ALA A 32 5.61 -4.88 5.09
C ALA A 32 4.57 -5.49 6.06
N VAL A 33 3.85 -4.65 6.82
CA VAL A 33 2.76 -5.11 7.71
C VAL A 33 1.62 -5.73 6.89
N LEU A 34 1.20 -5.09 5.79
CA LEU A 34 0.16 -5.64 4.91
C LEU A 34 0.58 -6.97 4.29
N LEU A 35 1.84 -7.10 3.84
CA LEU A 35 2.38 -8.37 3.35
C LEU A 35 2.34 -9.47 4.42
N LEU A 36 2.67 -9.15 5.68
CA LEU A 36 2.61 -10.11 6.78
C LEU A 36 1.16 -10.54 7.07
N LEU A 37 0.23 -9.60 7.13
CA LEU A 37 -1.19 -9.88 7.31
C LEU A 37 -1.73 -10.74 6.16
N ASN A 38 -1.46 -10.35 4.92
CA ASN A 38 -1.90 -11.08 3.72
C ASN A 38 -1.24 -12.46 3.61
N GLY A 39 0.03 -12.59 3.96
CA GLY A 39 0.73 -13.87 4.08
C GLY A 39 0.10 -14.80 5.10
N SER A 40 -0.17 -14.29 6.30
CA SER A 40 -0.83 -15.07 7.36
C SER A 40 -2.26 -15.48 6.98
N LEU A 41 -2.99 -14.59 6.30
CA LEU A 41 -4.34 -14.86 5.80
C LEU A 41 -4.33 -15.98 4.74
N VAL A 42 -3.44 -15.88 3.75
CA VAL A 42 -3.27 -16.91 2.71
C VAL A 42 -2.87 -18.24 3.34
N LEU A 43 -1.96 -18.25 4.31
CA LEU A 43 -1.58 -19.46 5.04
C LEU A 43 -2.76 -20.08 5.80
N ALA A 44 -3.56 -19.27 6.49
CA ALA A 44 -4.75 -19.72 7.19
C ALA A 44 -5.81 -20.29 6.23
N LEU A 45 -6.04 -19.62 5.10
CA LEU A 45 -6.94 -20.09 4.04
C LEU A 45 -6.45 -21.40 3.44
N LEU A 46 -5.16 -21.50 3.09
CA LEU A 46 -4.58 -22.72 2.56
C LEU A 46 -4.69 -23.87 3.56
N ASN A 47 -4.42 -23.64 4.85
CA ASN A 47 -4.62 -24.67 5.88
C ASN A 47 -6.08 -25.14 6.00
N ARG A 48 -7.03 -24.22 5.80
CA ARG A 48 -8.46 -24.53 5.87
C ARG A 48 -8.94 -25.32 4.64
N VAL A 49 -8.48 -24.93 3.45
CA VAL A 49 -8.90 -25.54 2.17
C VAL A 49 -8.00 -26.73 1.79
N ALA A 50 -6.86 -26.95 2.43
CA ALA A 50 -5.92 -28.04 2.14
C ALA A 50 -6.54 -29.46 2.19
N LYS A 51 -7.68 -29.61 2.87
CA LYS A 51 -8.46 -30.86 2.92
C LYS A 51 -9.31 -31.07 1.66
N ASP A 52 -9.78 -29.98 1.06
CA ASP A 52 -10.67 -29.96 -0.11
C ASP A 52 -9.93 -29.67 -1.43
N LEU A 53 -8.60 -29.49 -1.37
CA LEU A 53 -7.79 -29.20 -2.54
C LEU A 53 -7.69 -30.41 -3.48
N PRO A 54 -8.02 -30.28 -4.77
CA PRO A 54 -7.79 -31.32 -5.77
C PRO A 54 -6.31 -31.73 -5.83
N MET A 55 -6.04 -33.01 -6.12
CA MET A 55 -4.72 -33.65 -6.06
C MET A 55 -3.60 -32.89 -6.79
N TRP A 56 -3.93 -32.19 -7.89
CA TRP A 56 -2.98 -31.39 -8.67
C TRP A 56 -2.45 -30.14 -7.94
N MET A 57 -3.20 -29.63 -6.96
CA MET A 57 -2.98 -28.35 -6.28
C MET A 57 -2.31 -28.57 -4.94
N ARG A 58 -2.37 -29.80 -4.41
CA ARG A 58 -1.68 -30.26 -3.21
C ARG A 58 -0.17 -30.43 -3.40
N ARG A 59 0.37 -30.09 -4.58
CA ARG A 59 1.81 -30.15 -4.85
C ARG A 59 2.54 -29.09 -4.01
N PRO A 60 3.61 -29.46 -3.30
CA PRO A 60 4.31 -28.54 -2.39
C PRO A 60 4.83 -27.30 -3.12
N GLY A 61 5.27 -27.43 -4.38
CA GLY A 61 5.71 -26.30 -5.19
C GLY A 61 4.59 -25.29 -5.50
N PHE A 62 3.36 -25.74 -5.71
CA PHE A 62 2.22 -24.85 -5.97
C PHE A 62 1.81 -24.10 -4.70
N LEU A 63 1.75 -24.79 -3.55
CA LEU A 63 1.49 -24.13 -2.26
C LEU A 63 2.55 -23.08 -1.94
N GLN A 64 3.83 -23.40 -2.15
CA GLN A 64 4.92 -22.46 -1.90
C GLN A 64 4.83 -21.25 -2.83
N PHE A 65 4.58 -21.46 -4.13
CA PHE A 65 4.33 -20.37 -5.07
C PHE A 65 3.15 -19.49 -4.64
N ALA A 66 2.03 -20.09 -4.24
CA ALA A 66 0.85 -19.37 -3.77
C ALA A 66 1.13 -18.55 -2.50
N LEU A 67 1.83 -19.14 -1.52
CA LEU A 67 2.19 -18.47 -0.26
C LEU A 67 3.07 -17.23 -0.46
N PHE A 68 3.87 -17.20 -1.52
CA PHE A 68 4.72 -16.04 -1.83
C PHE A 68 4.03 -15.04 -2.78
N SER A 69 3.31 -15.53 -3.79
CA SER A 69 2.73 -14.67 -4.83
C SER A 69 1.42 -14.01 -4.41
N LEU A 70 0.50 -14.74 -3.76
CA LEU A 70 -0.81 -14.18 -3.37
C LEU A 70 -0.70 -12.96 -2.45
N PRO A 71 0.16 -12.95 -1.42
CA PRO A 71 0.27 -11.78 -0.55
C PRO A 71 0.74 -10.54 -1.31
N VAL A 72 1.68 -10.71 -2.24
CA VAL A 72 2.17 -9.61 -3.08
C VAL A 72 1.06 -9.09 -3.99
N VAL A 73 0.30 -9.99 -4.64
CA VAL A 73 -0.83 -9.62 -5.49
C VAL A 73 -1.92 -8.90 -4.71
N LEU A 74 -2.26 -9.37 -3.50
CA LEU A 74 -3.21 -8.70 -2.62
C LEU A 74 -2.76 -7.27 -2.30
N VAL A 75 -1.49 -7.09 -1.94
CA VAL A 75 -0.94 -5.77 -1.64
C VAL A 75 -0.99 -4.86 -2.86
N VAL A 76 -0.65 -5.35 -4.06
CA VAL A 76 -0.79 -4.55 -5.30
C VAL A 76 -2.23 -4.10 -5.51
N LEU A 77 -3.22 -4.97 -5.28
CA LEU A 77 -4.64 -4.62 -5.38
C LEU A 77 -5.06 -3.59 -4.33
N GLU A 78 -4.59 -3.72 -3.09
CA GLU A 78 -4.82 -2.73 -2.03
C GLU A 78 -4.26 -1.35 -2.39
N TRP A 79 -3.06 -1.32 -2.98
CA TRP A 79 -2.44 -0.08 -3.46
C TRP A 79 -3.21 0.56 -4.62
N ILE A 80 -3.69 -0.23 -5.58
CA ILE A 80 -4.54 0.25 -6.67
C ILE A 80 -5.85 0.82 -6.11
N LEU A 81 -6.47 0.13 -5.15
CA LEU A 81 -7.68 0.61 -4.50
C LEU A 81 -7.43 1.93 -3.75
N PHE A 82 -6.31 2.03 -3.04
CA PHE A 82 -5.93 3.26 -2.35
C PHE A 82 -5.72 4.43 -3.32
N ASP A 83 -5.04 4.19 -4.45
CA ASP A 83 -4.84 5.20 -5.48
C ASP A 83 -6.16 5.63 -6.13
N TYR A 84 -7.06 4.67 -6.39
CA TYR A 84 -8.40 4.92 -6.89
C TYR A 84 -9.24 5.76 -5.90
N LEU A 85 -9.23 5.40 -4.61
CA LEU A 85 -9.90 6.17 -3.56
C LEU A 85 -9.34 7.59 -3.47
N ARG A 86 -8.02 7.74 -3.51
CA ARG A 86 -7.35 9.06 -3.53
C ARG A 86 -7.78 9.89 -4.74
N SER A 87 -7.88 9.28 -5.92
CA SER A 87 -8.37 9.93 -7.14
C SER A 87 -9.81 10.42 -6.98
N LEU A 88 -10.67 9.60 -6.37
CA LEU A 88 -12.06 9.97 -6.10
C LEU A 88 -12.19 11.13 -5.11
N PHE A 89 -11.42 11.13 -4.01
CA PHE A 89 -11.44 12.22 -3.04
C PHE A 89 -10.97 13.55 -3.64
N ARG A 90 -9.89 13.53 -4.44
CA ARG A 90 -9.42 14.73 -5.15
C ARG A 90 -10.45 15.28 -6.13
N LYS A 91 -11.23 14.40 -6.75
CA LYS A 91 -12.29 14.81 -7.68
C LYS A 91 -13.46 15.49 -6.97
N ARG A 92 -13.81 15.02 -5.76
CA ARG A 92 -14.93 15.56 -4.95
C ARG A 92 -14.64 16.93 -4.33
N GLU A 93 -13.38 17.21 -4.03
CA GLU A 93 -12.96 18.52 -3.50
C GLU A 93 -13.20 19.64 -4.54
N MET A 94 -12.99 19.35 -5.83
CA MET A 94 -13.20 20.30 -6.94
C MET A 94 -14.69 20.61 -7.21
N ASP A 95 -15.61 19.70 -6.88
CA ASP A 95 -17.05 19.91 -7.05
C ASP A 95 -17.69 20.69 -5.88
N THR A 96 -16.97 20.86 -4.76
CA THR A 96 -17.50 21.53 -3.55
C THR A 96 -17.18 23.04 -3.54
N GLU A 97 -16.28 23.52 -4.40
CA GLU A 97 -15.91 24.94 -4.53
C GLU A 97 -16.55 25.65 -5.76
N GLY A 98 -17.51 25.01 -6.44
CA GLY A 98 -18.22 25.53 -7.62
C GLY A 98 -19.64 26.03 -7.35
#